data_AF-A0A6G1JBJ8-F1
#
_entry.id   AF-A0A6G1JBJ8-F1
#
_cell.length_a   1.000
_cell.length_b   1.000
_cell.length_c   1.000
_cell.angle_alpha   90.00
_cell.angle_beta   90.00
_cell.angle_gamma   90.00
#
_symmetry.space_group_name_H-M   'P 1'
#
loop_
_entity.id
_entity.type
_entity.pdbx_description
1 polymer ?
#
loop_
_entity_poly.entity_id
_entity_poly.type
_entity_poly.pdbx_seq_one_letter_code
_entity_poly.pdbx_strand_id
1 'polypeptide(L)'
;VVDQAWKQLLDHINLRASDAELGSTNQTSVALPGDHGSLVWMDVSHQLHCVKYLRQWIYRQHYHPDVGSDEEPHWLKHTDHCLDLIRQALMCRADTALMTFEWAIGRREPMLKLQSPEHVCVDWEDLMMKVQARRVSDAEMALLVNPGFILDNDR
;
A
#
# COMPACT_ATOMS: atom_id res chain seq x y z
N VAL A 1 2.89 6.30 18.49
CA VAL A 1 3.84 5.20 18.14
C VAL A 1 3.39 4.46 16.88
N VAL A 2 2.17 3.89 16.83
CA VAL A 2 1.68 3.12 15.65
C VAL A 2 1.60 3.95 14.36
N ASP A 3 0.97 5.13 14.39
CA ASP A 3 0.80 5.93 13.16
C ASP A 3 2.13 6.46 12.61
N GLN A 4 3.09 6.74 13.50
CA GLN A 4 4.43 7.14 13.12
C GLN A 4 5.18 6.01 12.44
N ALA A 5 5.05 4.77 12.92
CA ALA A 5 5.64 3.59 12.27
C ALA A 5 5.03 3.39 10.87
N TRP A 6 3.71 3.52 10.72
CA TRP A 6 3.05 3.47 9.40
C TRP A 6 3.49 4.59 8.47
N LYS A 7 3.70 5.80 9.00
CA LYS A 7 4.23 6.93 8.22
C LYS A 7 5.64 6.64 7.73
N GLN A 8 6.53 6.15 8.61
CA GLN A 8 7.91 5.79 8.26
C GLN A 8 7.96 4.66 7.23
N LEU A 9 7.13 3.64 7.39
CA LEU A 9 7.06 2.50 6.47
C LEU A 9 6.66 2.92 5.04
N LEU A 10 5.86 3.97 4.90
CA LEU A 10 5.38 4.48 3.61
C LEU A 10 6.08 5.77 3.16
N ASP A 11 7.17 6.19 3.80
CA ASP A 11 7.85 7.47 3.49
C ASP A 11 8.39 7.52 2.04
N HIS A 12 8.69 6.34 1.47
CA HIS A 12 9.22 6.14 0.12
C HIS A 12 8.15 5.62 -0.87
N ILE A 13 6.87 5.85 -0.59
CA ILE A 13 5.79 5.33 -1.44
C ILE A 13 5.82 5.93 -2.86
N ASN A 14 6.12 7.22 -2.98
CA ASN A 14 6.22 7.92 -4.26
C ASN A 14 7.65 7.83 -4.82
N LEU A 15 7.80 7.19 -5.96
CA LEU A 15 9.09 6.99 -6.62
C LEU A 15 9.07 7.53 -8.05
N ARG A 16 10.25 7.86 -8.55
CA ARG A 16 10.51 8.24 -9.93
C ARG A 16 10.92 7.02 -10.74
N ALA A 17 10.21 6.76 -11.83
CA ALA A 17 10.61 5.84 -12.90
C ALA A 17 11.12 6.61 -14.11
N SER A 18 12.15 6.06 -14.74
CA SER A 18 12.61 6.50 -16.05
C SER A 18 11.67 5.99 -17.15
N ASP A 19 11.65 6.69 -18.29
CA ASP A 19 10.85 6.28 -19.45
C ASP A 19 11.31 4.92 -20.00
N ALA A 20 12.60 4.59 -19.87
CA ALA A 20 13.14 3.30 -20.25
C ALA A 20 12.58 2.16 -19.39
N GLU A 21 12.44 2.36 -18.08
CA GLU A 21 11.83 1.36 -17.19
C GLU A 21 10.36 1.13 -17.54
N LEU A 22 9.58 2.18 -17.73
CA LEU A 22 8.16 2.07 -18.12
C LEU A 22 7.98 1.47 -19.51
N GLY A 23 8.84 1.85 -20.47
CA GLY A 23 8.85 1.29 -21.82
C GLY A 23 9.15 -0.21 -21.84
N SER A 24 9.99 -0.71 -20.93
CA SER A 24 10.33 -2.14 -20.85
C SER A 24 9.15 -3.04 -20.42
N THR A 25 8.17 -2.47 -19.73
CA THR A 25 6.96 -3.17 -19.26
C THR A 25 5.70 -2.75 -19.99
N ASN A 26 5.82 -1.91 -21.03
CA ASN A 26 4.70 -1.31 -21.77
C ASN A 26 3.69 -0.62 -20.86
N GLN A 27 4.18 0.07 -19.81
CA GLN A 27 3.39 0.83 -18.87
C GLN A 27 3.51 2.33 -19.15
N THR A 28 2.52 3.09 -18.72
CA THR A 28 2.55 4.55 -18.71
C THR A 28 2.16 5.04 -17.31
N SER A 29 2.59 6.25 -16.96
CA SER A 29 2.20 6.89 -15.71
C SER A 29 2.19 8.41 -15.84
N VAL A 30 1.83 9.10 -14.77
CA VAL A 30 1.82 10.56 -14.70
C VAL A 30 3.26 11.09 -14.72
N ALA A 31 3.57 11.94 -15.70
CA ALA A 31 4.85 12.62 -15.80
C ALA A 31 5.06 13.56 -14.61
N LEU A 32 6.27 13.54 -14.05
CA LEU A 32 6.69 14.47 -13.00
C LEU A 32 7.09 15.82 -13.61
N PRO A 33 7.00 16.93 -12.88
CA PRO A 33 7.38 18.24 -13.38
C PRO A 33 8.84 18.26 -13.91
N GLY A 34 9.07 19.01 -14.99
CA GLY A 34 10.43 19.23 -15.53
C GLY A 34 11.04 18.09 -16.34
N ASP A 35 10.21 17.21 -16.93
CA ASP A 35 10.64 16.05 -17.74
C ASP A 35 11.56 15.07 -16.98
N HIS A 36 11.41 15.02 -15.65
CA HIS A 36 12.22 14.19 -14.78
C HIS A 36 11.65 12.77 -14.64
N GLY A 37 11.08 12.18 -15.69
CA GLY A 37 10.44 10.86 -15.64
C GLY A 37 9.04 10.88 -15.03
N SER A 38 8.56 9.74 -14.54
CA SER A 38 7.17 9.53 -14.16
C SER A 38 6.99 9.03 -12.73
N LEU A 39 5.87 9.41 -12.10
CA LEU A 39 5.48 8.97 -10.76
C LEU A 39 5.07 7.50 -10.78
N VAL A 40 5.66 6.68 -9.92
CA VAL A 40 5.27 5.28 -9.74
C VAL A 40 5.29 4.91 -8.26
N TRP A 41 4.56 3.85 -7.92
CA TRP A 41 4.70 3.16 -6.65
C TRP A 41 5.30 1.77 -6.91
N MET A 42 6.12 1.28 -5.99
CA MET A 42 6.37 -0.16 -5.96
C MET A 42 5.09 -0.88 -5.57
N ASP A 43 4.86 -2.05 -6.16
CA ASP A 43 3.70 -2.88 -5.87
C ASP A 43 3.60 -3.23 -4.36
N VAL A 44 4.72 -3.49 -3.68
CA VAL A 44 4.74 -3.70 -2.22
C VAL A 44 4.31 -2.45 -1.43
N SER A 45 4.62 -1.25 -1.92
CA SER A 45 4.20 0.00 -1.28
C SER A 45 2.69 0.21 -1.41
N HIS A 46 2.10 -0.17 -2.55
CA HIS A 46 0.64 -0.18 -2.71
C HIS A 46 -0.02 -1.19 -1.76
N GLN A 47 0.54 -2.39 -1.62
CA GLN A 47 0.00 -3.39 -0.70
C GLN A 47 0.08 -2.95 0.76
N LEU A 48 1.17 -2.31 1.17
CA LEU A 48 1.30 -1.75 2.51
C LEU A 48 0.33 -0.58 2.73
N HIS A 49 0.08 0.24 1.71
CA HIS A 49 -0.98 1.25 1.72
C HIS A 49 -2.36 0.60 1.92
N CYS A 50 -2.66 -0.48 1.19
CA CYS A 50 -3.90 -1.24 1.36
C CYS A 50 -4.05 -1.79 2.78
N VAL A 51 -3.01 -2.40 3.36
CA VAL A 51 -3.04 -2.89 4.76
C VAL A 51 -3.29 -1.75 5.74
N LYS A 52 -2.65 -0.59 5.55
CA LYS A 52 -2.89 0.60 6.37
C LYS A 52 -4.34 1.07 6.25
N TYR A 53 -4.90 1.10 5.04
CA TYR A 53 -6.27 1.51 4.77
C TYR A 53 -7.28 0.57 5.45
N LEU A 54 -7.09 -0.75 5.32
CA LEU A 54 -7.91 -1.76 6.01
C LEU A 54 -7.86 -1.59 7.53
N ARG A 55 -6.67 -1.32 8.08
CA ARG A 55 -6.53 -1.01 9.50
C ARG A 55 -7.36 0.22 9.87
N GLN A 56 -7.26 1.30 9.10
CA GLN A 56 -8.02 2.52 9.39
C GLN A 56 -9.53 2.30 9.32
N TRP A 57 -10.01 1.44 8.42
CA TRP A 57 -11.42 1.05 8.35
C TRP A 57 -11.88 0.22 9.56
N ILE A 58 -11.07 -0.75 10.00
CA ILE A 58 -11.37 -1.55 11.21
C ILE A 58 -11.50 -0.64 12.44
N TYR A 59 -10.62 0.34 12.56
CA TYR A 59 -10.62 1.33 13.65
C TYR A 59 -11.24 2.67 13.22
N ARG A 60 -12.24 2.65 12.33
CA ARG A 60 -12.81 3.89 11.75
C ARG A 60 -13.35 4.87 12.79
N GLN A 61 -13.85 4.41 13.92
CA GLN A 61 -14.29 5.33 15.00
C GLN A 61 -13.14 6.21 15.53
N HIS A 62 -11.89 5.74 15.42
CA HIS A 62 -10.71 6.50 15.81
C HIS A 62 -10.15 7.35 14.65
N TYR A 63 -10.06 6.78 13.44
CA TYR A 63 -9.41 7.43 12.30
C TYR A 63 -10.35 8.30 11.46
N HIS A 64 -11.64 8.00 11.51
CA HIS A 64 -12.69 8.55 10.67
C HIS A 64 -13.99 8.76 11.48
N PRO A 65 -13.94 9.49 12.62
CA PRO A 65 -15.09 9.65 13.51
C PRO A 65 -16.29 10.35 12.82
N ASP A 66 -16.00 11.16 11.80
CA ASP A 66 -16.98 12.00 11.10
C ASP A 66 -17.48 11.37 9.79
N VAL A 67 -17.02 10.17 9.41
CA VAL A 67 -17.50 9.48 8.21
C VAL A 67 -18.97 9.12 8.42
N GLY A 68 -19.83 9.87 7.74
CA GLY A 68 -21.28 9.64 7.70
C GLY A 68 -21.67 8.55 6.70
N SER A 69 -22.98 8.29 6.62
CA SER A 69 -23.56 7.29 5.71
C SER A 69 -23.20 7.49 4.24
N ASP A 70 -22.93 8.73 3.83
CA ASP A 70 -22.75 9.09 2.43
C ASP A 70 -21.33 8.76 1.93
N GLU A 71 -20.35 8.71 2.83
CA GLU A 71 -18.96 8.37 2.52
C GLU A 71 -18.65 6.88 2.71
N GLU A 72 -19.43 6.18 3.54
CA GLU A 72 -19.27 4.74 3.83
C GLU A 72 -19.19 3.86 2.57
N PRO A 73 -20.02 4.05 1.51
CA PRO A 73 -19.90 3.27 0.28
C PRO A 73 -18.54 3.39 -0.41
N HIS A 74 -17.92 4.58 -0.36
CA HIS A 74 -16.59 4.79 -0.91
C HIS A 74 -15.54 4.00 -0.11
N TRP A 75 -15.61 4.06 1.21
CA TRP A 75 -14.73 3.30 2.10
C TRP A 75 -14.83 1.79 1.89
N LEU A 76 -16.05 1.26 1.76
CA LEU A 76 -16.30 -0.15 1.50
C LEU A 76 -15.74 -0.58 0.14
N LYS A 77 -15.98 0.20 -0.92
CA LYS A 77 -15.44 -0.10 -2.25
C LYS A 77 -13.91 -0.11 -2.26
N HIS A 78 -13.29 0.85 -1.58
CA HIS A 78 -11.83 0.92 -1.51
C HIS A 78 -11.25 -0.24 -0.67
N THR A 79 -11.93 -0.62 0.42
CA THR A 79 -11.59 -1.79 1.25
C THR A 79 -11.66 -3.09 0.43
N ASP A 80 -12.70 -3.27 -0.36
CA ASP A 80 -12.87 -4.44 -1.24
C ASP A 80 -11.74 -4.54 -2.28
N HIS A 81 -11.42 -3.42 -2.94
CA HIS A 81 -10.27 -3.32 -3.84
C HIS A 81 -8.94 -3.66 -3.16
N CYS A 82 -8.72 -3.14 -1.95
CA CYS A 82 -7.53 -3.43 -1.15
C CYS A 82 -7.40 -4.92 -0.82
N LEU A 83 -8.50 -5.57 -0.45
CA LEU A 83 -8.52 -7.00 -0.14
C LEU A 83 -8.17 -7.83 -1.38
N ASP A 84 -8.74 -7.50 -2.54
CA ASP A 84 -8.46 -8.23 -3.77
C ASP A 84 -7.00 -8.06 -4.22
N LEU A 85 -6.42 -6.86 -4.11
CA LEU A 85 -5.01 -6.63 -4.41
C LEU A 85 -4.07 -7.43 -3.50
N ILE A 86 -4.34 -7.45 -2.19
CA ILE A 86 -3.55 -8.24 -1.24
C ILE A 86 -3.68 -9.74 -1.57
N ARG A 87 -4.89 -10.22 -1.88
CA ARG A 87 -5.13 -11.61 -2.32
C ARG A 87 -4.28 -11.95 -3.56
N GLN A 88 -4.32 -11.10 -4.59
CA GLN A 88 -3.53 -11.31 -5.82
C GLN A 88 -2.03 -11.36 -5.53
N ALA A 89 -1.55 -10.45 -4.67
CA ALA A 89 -0.14 -10.39 -4.28
C ALA A 89 0.31 -11.65 -3.52
N LEU A 90 -0.52 -12.14 -2.59
CA LEU A 90 -0.26 -13.39 -1.86
C LEU A 90 -0.23 -14.60 -2.79
N MET A 91 -1.08 -14.63 -3.82
CA MET A 91 -1.05 -15.70 -4.82
C MET A 91 0.16 -15.62 -5.75
N CYS A 92 0.57 -14.39 -6.12
CA CYS A 92 1.73 -14.15 -6.96
C CYS A 92 3.05 -14.51 -6.25
N ARG A 93 3.13 -14.19 -4.95
CA ARG A 93 4.28 -14.46 -4.08
C ARG A 93 3.89 -15.47 -3.01
N ALA A 94 3.44 -16.64 -3.46
CA ALA A 94 2.94 -17.69 -2.58
C ALA A 94 4.02 -18.19 -1.63
N ASP A 95 3.78 -17.98 -0.34
CA ASP A 95 4.60 -18.56 0.71
C ASP A 95 4.22 -20.03 0.91
N THR A 96 5.22 -20.91 0.81
CA THR A 96 5.03 -22.36 0.89
C THR A 96 5.40 -22.94 2.25
N ALA A 97 5.75 -22.10 3.22
CA ALA A 97 6.02 -22.53 4.59
C ALA A 97 4.80 -23.24 5.21
N LEU A 98 5.03 -24.40 5.82
CA LEU A 98 3.95 -25.22 6.36
C LEU A 98 3.51 -24.70 7.73
N MET A 99 2.25 -24.33 7.83
CA MET A 99 1.61 -24.11 9.13
C MET A 99 1.22 -25.45 9.75
N THR A 100 1.42 -25.56 11.06
CA THR A 100 1.12 -26.79 11.82
C THR A 100 -0.05 -26.56 12.77
N PHE A 101 -0.64 -27.65 13.25
CA PHE A 101 -1.79 -27.63 14.15
C PHE A 101 -1.42 -28.20 15.53
N GLU A 102 -2.21 -27.86 16.55
CA GLU A 102 -2.08 -28.37 17.91
C GLU A 102 -3.43 -28.69 18.57
N TRP A 103 -3.38 -29.55 19.59
CA TRP A 103 -4.53 -29.83 20.43
C TRP A 103 -4.60 -28.83 21.58
N ALA A 104 -5.65 -28.01 21.60
CA ALA A 104 -5.89 -27.06 22.67
C ALA A 104 -6.89 -27.63 23.70
N ILE A 105 -6.63 -27.36 24.98
CA ILE A 105 -7.52 -27.80 26.08
C ILE A 105 -8.93 -27.21 25.85
N GLY A 106 -9.95 -28.05 25.93
CA GLY A 106 -11.34 -27.65 25.76
C GLY A 106 -11.78 -27.42 24.30
N ARG A 107 -10.94 -27.74 23.32
CA ARG A 107 -11.30 -27.73 21.90
C ARG A 107 -11.48 -29.14 21.38
N ARG A 108 -12.55 -29.36 20.60
CA ARG A 108 -12.83 -30.64 19.94
C ARG A 108 -11.98 -30.84 18.67
N GLU A 109 -11.59 -29.75 18.04
CA GLU A 109 -10.92 -29.72 16.74
C GLU A 109 -9.45 -29.28 16.90
N PRO A 110 -8.54 -29.71 16.01
CA PRO A 110 -7.17 -29.23 16.00
C PRO A 110 -7.15 -27.74 15.70
N MET A 111 -6.38 -26.98 16.47
CA MET A 111 -6.23 -25.55 16.29
C MET A 111 -4.97 -25.23 15.49
N LEU A 112 -5.05 -24.21 14.65
CA LEU A 112 -3.86 -23.68 13.98
C LEU A 112 -2.87 -23.19 15.04
N LYS A 113 -1.60 -23.58 14.94
CA LYS A 113 -0.55 -22.96 15.76
C LYS A 113 -0.37 -21.52 15.32
N LEU A 114 -0.48 -20.59 16.26
CA LEU A 114 -0.34 -19.15 15.99
C LEU A 114 1.11 -18.71 15.76
N GLN A 115 2.08 -19.58 16.05
CA GLN A 115 3.48 -19.31 15.76
C GLN A 115 3.70 -19.32 14.24
N SER A 116 4.28 -18.23 13.72
CA SER A 116 4.68 -18.15 12.31
C SER A 116 5.78 -19.17 12.03
N PRO A 117 5.73 -19.90 10.91
CA PRO A 117 6.85 -20.72 10.48
C PRO A 117 8.02 -19.83 10.05
N GLU A 118 9.14 -20.47 9.69
CA GLU A 118 10.28 -19.74 9.11
C GLU A 118 9.96 -19.35 7.66
N HIS A 119 10.34 -18.13 7.28
CA HIS A 119 10.08 -17.53 5.98
C HIS A 119 11.36 -16.99 5.37
N VAL A 120 11.44 -16.93 4.03
CA VAL A 120 12.53 -16.23 3.32
C VAL A 120 12.05 -14.83 2.97
N CYS A 121 12.67 -13.82 3.59
CA CYS A 121 12.29 -12.43 3.43
C CYS A 121 13.29 -11.67 2.53
N VAL A 122 12.79 -10.62 1.88
CA VAL A 122 13.66 -9.57 1.33
C VAL A 122 14.31 -8.80 2.49
N ASP A 123 15.56 -8.40 2.32
CA ASP A 123 16.19 -7.43 3.21
C ASP A 123 15.51 -6.06 3.02
N TRP A 124 14.64 -5.71 3.96
CA TRP A 124 13.80 -4.52 3.88
C TRP A 124 14.63 -3.23 3.97
N GLU A 125 15.65 -3.22 4.82
CA GLU A 125 16.48 -2.03 5.03
C GLU A 125 17.33 -1.75 3.80
N ASP A 126 17.95 -2.78 3.24
CA ASP A 126 18.71 -2.67 1.99
C ASP A 126 17.82 -2.23 0.81
N LEU A 127 16.60 -2.79 0.71
CA LEU A 127 15.63 -2.36 -0.31
C LEU A 127 15.29 -0.87 -0.17
N MET A 128 14.94 -0.42 1.04
CA MET A 128 14.56 0.97 1.29
C MET A 128 15.73 1.93 1.04
N MET A 129 16.95 1.56 1.44
CA MET A 129 18.16 2.33 1.16
C MET A 129 18.38 2.50 -0.35
N LYS A 130 18.21 1.43 -1.13
CA LYS A 130 18.42 1.47 -2.60
C LYS A 130 17.41 2.34 -3.34
N VAL A 131 16.16 2.42 -2.85
CA VAL A 131 15.12 3.22 -3.51
C VAL A 131 15.11 4.68 -3.06
N GLN A 132 15.83 5.03 -2.00
CA GLN A 132 15.82 6.38 -1.40
C GLN A 132 16.16 7.48 -2.40
N ALA A 133 17.16 7.29 -3.26
CA ALA A 133 17.57 8.27 -4.27
C ALA A 133 16.51 8.56 -5.34
N ARG A 134 15.51 7.67 -5.47
CA ARG A 134 14.41 7.78 -6.45
C ARG A 134 13.15 8.41 -5.86
N ARG A 135 13.15 8.73 -4.56
CA ARG A 135 11.99 9.28 -3.86
C ARG A 135 11.57 10.61 -4.49
N VAL A 136 10.28 10.73 -4.76
CA VAL A 136 9.66 12.02 -5.12
C VAL A 136 9.30 12.74 -3.82
N SER A 137 9.77 13.99 -3.68
CA SER A 137 9.55 14.77 -2.47
C SER A 137 8.10 15.25 -2.36
N ASP A 138 7.64 15.51 -1.14
CA ASP A 138 6.30 16.08 -0.89
C ASP A 138 6.12 17.43 -1.62
N ALA A 139 7.19 18.24 -1.70
CA ALA A 139 7.17 19.52 -2.41
C ALA A 139 6.94 19.34 -3.92
N GLU A 140 7.54 18.30 -4.52
CA GLU A 140 7.33 17.99 -5.94
C GLU A 140 5.96 17.37 -6.19
N MET A 141 5.49 16.48 -5.29
CA MET A 141 4.13 15.93 -5.35
C MET A 141 3.07 17.03 -5.30
N ALA A 142 3.28 18.08 -4.51
CA ALA A 142 2.36 19.22 -4.39
C ALA A 142 2.25 20.05 -5.69
N LEU A 143 3.17 19.91 -6.64
CA LEU A 143 3.10 20.57 -7.95
C LEU A 143 2.19 19.83 -8.95
N LEU A 144 1.83 18.56 -8.66
CA LEU A 144 0.99 17.77 -9.53
C LEU A 144 -0.47 18.23 -9.39
N VAL A 145 -1.01 18.80 -10.47
CA VAL A 145 -2.42 19.20 -10.57
C VAL A 145 -3.05 18.44 -11.72
N ASN A 146 -4.22 17.83 -11.47
CA ASN A 146 -4.98 17.19 -12.53
C ASN A 146 -5.38 18.24 -13.58
N PRO A 147 -4.97 18.11 -14.86
CA PRO A 147 -5.30 19.10 -15.90
C PRO A 147 -6.80 19.25 -16.15
N GLY A 148 -7.62 18.24 -15.79
CA GLY A 148 -9.07 18.29 -15.87
C GLY A 148 -9.76 18.88 -14.63
N PHE A 149 -9.01 19.29 -13.61
CA PHE A 149 -9.56 19.88 -12.40
C PHE A 149 -9.82 21.38 -12.63
N ILE A 150 -11.08 21.71 -12.90
CA ILE A 150 -11.57 23.10 -12.95
C ILE A 150 -12.08 23.45 -11.56
N LEU A 151 -11.49 24.46 -10.93
CA LEU A 151 -12.04 25.04 -9.70
C LEU A 151 -13.35 25.75 -10.05
N ASP A 152 -14.45 25.32 -9.44
CA ASP A 152 -15.80 25.87 -9.60
C ASP A 152 -15.95 27.24 -8.91
N ASN A 153 -14.95 28.12 -9.07
CA ASN A 153 -14.84 29.41 -8.38
C ASN A 153 -15.26 30.63 -9.22
N ASP A 154 -15.91 30.41 -10.38
CA ASP A 154 -16.49 31.47 -11.23
C ASP A 154 -18.03 31.34 -11.31
N ARG A 155 -18.71 31.23 -10.16
CA ARG A 155 -20.16 31.49 -10.02
C ARG A 155 -20.46 32.40 -8.85
#